data_AF-A0A6I8PJD5-F1
#
_entry.id   AF-A0A6I8PJD5-F1
#
_cell.length_a   1.000
_cell.length_b   1.000
_cell.length_c   1.000
_cell.angle_alpha   90.00
_cell.angle_beta   90.00
_cell.angle_gamma   90.00
#
_symmetry.space_group_name_H-M   'P 1'
#
loop_
_entity.id
_entity.type
_entity.pdbx_description
1 polymer ?
#
loop_
_entity_poly.entity_id
_entity_poly.type
_entity_poly.pdbx_seq_one_letter_code
_entity_poly.pdbx_strand_id
1 'polypeptide(L)'
;MGLSIHFVVDPQGWCCVGAIFFIWFYNTLFIPKLILFPRFDEGQISVAAIWAYYLTSIFCIISLLRASTADPGKLQDSPKIPLTEKELWELCNKCNMMRPKRSHHCSRCGHCVRRMDHHCPWINNCVGEDNHWLFLQLCFYTQLLSGYTLVLDFCHYYYFLPLAINWDIFIFRHELALLRISTFMGIVMFGGMCSLFYTQIMGILTIESSKAMAADLLRSFWHSLEDPVVHSFQAEATTARLLLLCQSCLNRWMVGTDGFAMLEASYRFYHNSAMTVFKSIIIHPPIFNITKCPRLYFNSDLNAVVGTV
;
A
#
# COMPACT_ATOMS: atom_id res chain seq x y z
N MET A 1 -12.83 -23.45 6.13
CA MET A 1 -11.45 -23.86 6.48
C MET A 1 -11.16 -23.26 7.85
N GLY A 2 -10.68 -24.05 8.82
CA GLY A 2 -10.37 -23.52 10.15
C GLY A 2 -9.24 -22.49 10.06
N LEU A 3 -9.40 -21.34 10.73
CA LEU A 3 -8.39 -20.29 10.79
C LEU A 3 -7.23 -20.79 11.67
N SER A 4 -6.27 -21.52 11.11
CA SER A 4 -5.06 -21.89 11.81
C SER A 4 -4.12 -20.69 11.84
N ILE A 5 -4.07 -20.00 12.98
CA ILE A 5 -3.17 -18.87 13.17
C ILE A 5 -1.72 -19.40 13.15
N HIS A 6 -0.95 -18.95 12.17
CA HIS A 6 0.49 -19.23 12.08
C HIS A 6 1.27 -18.10 12.73
N PHE A 7 2.19 -18.46 13.64
CA PHE A 7 2.98 -17.48 14.39
C PHE A 7 4.45 -17.88 14.39
N VAL A 8 5.32 -16.93 14.06
CA VAL A 8 6.77 -17.14 14.00
C VAL A 8 7.46 -16.33 15.10
N VAL A 9 8.36 -17.00 15.83
CA VAL A 9 9.17 -16.36 16.87
C VAL A 9 10.48 -15.86 16.24
N ASP A 10 10.41 -14.75 15.50
CA ASP A 10 11.56 -14.05 14.94
C ASP A 10 11.63 -12.63 15.55
N PRO A 11 12.57 -12.35 16.49
CA PRO A 11 12.67 -11.05 17.15
C PRO A 11 12.84 -9.88 16.18
N GLN A 12 13.59 -10.09 15.08
CA GLN A 12 13.73 -9.06 14.05
C GLN A 12 12.38 -8.80 13.37
N GLY A 13 11.61 -9.87 13.10
CA GLY A 13 10.26 -9.75 12.55
C GLY A 13 9.33 -8.96 13.46
N TRP A 14 9.36 -9.19 14.77
CA TRP A 14 8.57 -8.41 15.74
C TRP A 14 8.93 -6.93 15.75
N CYS A 15 10.22 -6.57 15.65
CA CYS A 15 10.64 -5.18 15.52
C CYS A 15 10.12 -4.55 14.22
N CYS A 16 10.20 -5.27 13.10
CA CYS A 16 9.70 -4.80 11.80
C CYS A 16 8.18 -4.59 11.79
N VAL A 17 7.41 -5.56 12.32
CA VAL A 17 5.96 -5.43 12.45
C VAL A 17 5.59 -4.25 13.36
N GLY A 18 6.27 -4.10 14.50
CA GLY A 18 6.07 -2.96 15.40
C GLY A 18 6.32 -1.61 14.73
N ALA A 19 7.38 -1.50 13.91
CA ALA A 19 7.65 -0.29 13.14
C ALA A 19 6.54 0.03 12.12
N ILE A 20 6.00 -0.99 11.43
CA ILE A 20 4.88 -0.80 10.50
C ILE A 20 3.64 -0.32 11.23
N PHE A 21 3.29 -0.95 12.35
CA PHE A 21 2.16 -0.52 13.17
C PHE A 21 2.32 0.93 13.65
N PHE A 22 3.53 1.32 14.07
CA PHE A 22 3.83 2.69 14.45
C PHE A 22 3.62 3.67 13.29
N ILE A 23 4.17 3.37 12.09
CA ILE A 23 4.01 4.22 10.91
C ILE A 23 2.53 4.33 10.51
N TRP A 24 1.81 3.22 10.50
CA TRP A 24 0.37 3.18 10.18
C TRP A 24 -0.44 4.01 11.17
N PHE A 25 -0.21 3.83 12.48
CA PHE A 25 -0.92 4.54 13.53
C PHE A 25 -0.60 6.04 13.50
N TYR A 26 0.68 6.39 13.35
CA TYR A 26 1.14 7.77 13.20
C TYR A 26 0.38 8.47 12.07
N ASN A 27 0.41 7.91 10.86
CA ASN A 27 -0.22 8.55 9.70
C ASN A 27 -1.75 8.58 9.84
N THR A 28 -2.36 7.51 10.35
CA THR A 28 -3.82 7.43 10.55
C THR A 28 -4.33 8.47 11.57
N LEU A 29 -3.50 8.91 12.52
CA LEU A 29 -3.88 9.95 13.47
C LEU A 29 -3.50 11.37 12.99
N PHE A 30 -2.25 11.56 12.57
CA PHE A 30 -1.74 12.90 12.30
C PHE A 30 -2.21 13.46 10.96
N ILE A 31 -2.34 12.66 9.90
CA ILE A 31 -2.77 13.16 8.59
C ILE A 31 -4.22 13.68 8.62
N PRO A 32 -5.19 12.95 9.19
CA PRO A 32 -6.54 13.49 9.28
C PRO A 32 -6.62 14.74 10.15
N LYS A 33 -5.89 14.78 11.26
CA LYS A 33 -5.90 15.92 12.18
C LYS A 33 -5.25 17.17 11.59
N LEU A 34 -4.11 17.02 10.90
CA LEU A 34 -3.33 18.14 10.36
C LEU A 34 -3.83 18.61 9.00
N ILE A 35 -4.40 17.71 8.20
CA ILE A 35 -4.79 18.01 6.81
C ILE A 35 -6.28 17.80 6.60
N LEU A 36 -6.81 16.59 6.77
CA LEU A 36 -8.14 16.28 6.25
C LEU A 36 -9.28 17.03 6.96
N PHE A 37 -9.32 17.04 8.30
CA PHE A 37 -10.39 17.68 9.06
C PHE A 37 -10.39 19.22 8.93
N PRO A 38 -9.26 19.93 9.12
CA PRO A 38 -9.23 21.38 8.90
C PRO A 38 -9.68 21.77 7.49
N ARG A 39 -9.28 20.99 6.47
CA ARG A 39 -9.64 21.28 5.07
C ARG A 39 -11.06 20.90 4.71
N PHE A 40 -11.65 19.95 5.42
CA PHE A 40 -13.07 19.66 5.33
C PHE A 40 -13.90 20.81 5.94
N ASP A 41 -13.49 21.34 7.10
CA ASP A 41 -14.14 22.48 7.73
C ASP A 41 -14.04 23.75 6.86
N GLU A 42 -12.94 23.93 6.12
CA GLU A 42 -12.77 24.98 5.10
C GLU A 42 -13.53 24.71 3.79
N GLY A 43 -14.17 23.54 3.63
CA GLY A 43 -14.91 23.15 2.42
C GLY A 43 -14.04 22.81 1.20
N GLN A 44 -12.73 22.62 1.39
CA GLN A 44 -11.79 22.30 0.30
C GLN A 44 -11.74 20.80 -0.03
N ILE A 45 -11.97 19.95 0.98
CA ILE A 45 -11.97 18.48 0.88
C ILE A 45 -13.38 17.94 1.10
N SER A 46 -13.77 16.90 0.35
CA SER A 46 -15.06 16.24 0.51
C SER A 46 -15.06 15.23 1.66
N VAL A 47 -16.21 15.00 2.29
CA VAL A 47 -16.36 13.92 3.29
C VAL A 47 -16.01 12.54 2.70
N ALA A 48 -16.24 12.36 1.39
CA ALA A 48 -15.89 11.13 0.68
C ALA A 48 -14.37 10.88 0.65
N ALA A 49 -13.55 11.93 0.54
CA ALA A 49 -12.10 11.82 0.58
C ALA A 49 -11.60 11.36 1.97
N ILE A 50 -12.22 11.85 3.06
CA ILE A 50 -11.94 11.39 4.43
C ILE A 50 -12.25 9.90 4.58
N TRP A 51 -13.45 9.48 4.17
CA TRP A 51 -13.85 8.07 4.22
C TRP A 51 -12.93 7.19 3.38
N ALA A 52 -12.55 7.62 2.18
CA ALA A 52 -11.62 6.90 1.33
C ALA A 52 -10.25 6.67 2.00
N TYR A 53 -9.73 7.69 2.71
CA TYR A 53 -8.48 7.59 3.47
C TYR A 53 -8.57 6.54 4.57
N TYR A 54 -9.60 6.62 5.43
CA TYR A 54 -9.79 5.66 6.51
C TYR A 54 -10.08 4.24 6.00
N LEU A 55 -10.87 4.08 4.94
CA LEU A 55 -11.13 2.77 4.33
C LEU A 55 -9.85 2.14 3.78
N THR A 56 -9.00 2.92 3.11
CA THR A 56 -7.71 2.44 2.60
C THR A 56 -6.78 2.09 3.76
N SER A 57 -6.78 2.88 4.85
CA SER A 57 -6.04 2.58 6.08
C SER A 57 -6.52 1.27 6.74
N ILE A 58 -7.83 1.04 6.79
CA ILE A 58 -8.42 -0.20 7.31
C ILE A 58 -8.04 -1.41 6.44
N PHE A 59 -8.13 -1.29 5.11
CA PHE A 59 -7.72 -2.37 4.23
C PHE A 59 -6.22 -2.68 4.34
N CYS A 60 -5.38 -1.66 4.55
CA CYS A 60 -3.95 -1.83 4.79
C CYS A 60 -3.69 -2.65 6.06
N ILE A 61 -4.35 -2.35 7.18
CA ILE A 61 -4.13 -3.10 8.42
C ILE A 61 -4.72 -4.51 8.37
N ILE A 62 -5.89 -4.69 7.74
CA ILE A 62 -6.49 -6.02 7.54
C ILE A 62 -5.56 -6.88 6.67
N SER A 63 -5.06 -6.35 5.56
CA SER A 63 -4.13 -7.10 4.69
C SER A 63 -2.82 -7.44 5.39
N LEU A 64 -2.29 -6.55 6.23
CA LEU A 64 -1.11 -6.84 7.07
C LEU A 64 -1.37 -8.01 8.02
N LEU A 65 -2.47 -7.96 8.77
CA LEU A 65 -2.84 -8.99 9.73
C LEU A 65 -3.05 -10.35 9.04
N ARG A 66 -3.73 -10.36 7.88
CA ARG A 66 -3.95 -11.58 7.10
C ARG A 66 -2.64 -12.17 6.59
N ALA A 67 -1.77 -11.36 5.98
CA ALA A 67 -0.48 -11.85 5.49
C ALA A 67 0.41 -12.37 6.64
N SER A 68 0.36 -11.72 7.80
CA SER A 68 1.17 -12.08 8.97
C SER A 68 0.72 -13.36 9.66
N THR A 69 -0.58 -13.69 9.60
CA THR A 69 -1.16 -14.82 10.35
C THR A 69 -1.56 -16.01 9.49
N ALA A 70 -1.62 -15.84 8.17
CA ALA A 70 -1.95 -16.92 7.24
C ALA A 70 -0.85 -17.98 7.19
N ASP A 71 -1.24 -19.25 7.01
CA ASP A 71 -0.29 -20.32 6.73
C ASP A 71 0.38 -20.05 5.37
N PRO A 72 1.72 -19.99 5.29
CA PRO A 72 2.43 -19.79 4.02
C PRO A 72 2.40 -21.01 3.09
N GLY A 73 1.79 -22.12 3.52
CA GLY A 73 1.84 -23.42 2.83
C GLY A 73 2.86 -24.35 3.47
N LYS A 74 2.85 -24.44 4.80
CA LYS A 74 3.72 -25.35 5.57
C LYS A 74 3.50 -26.80 5.09
N LEU A 75 4.59 -27.51 4.84
CA LEU A 75 4.54 -28.94 4.51
C LEU A 75 4.24 -29.78 5.76
N GLN A 76 3.40 -30.79 5.58
CA GLN A 76 3.07 -31.77 6.62
C GLN A 76 4.21 -32.76 6.82
N ASP A 77 4.37 -33.25 8.04
CA ASP A 77 5.33 -34.31 8.35
C ASP A 77 4.93 -35.61 7.63
N SER A 78 5.89 -36.28 6.99
CA SER A 78 5.68 -37.51 6.21
C SER A 78 4.62 -37.42 5.10
N PRO A 79 4.83 -36.58 4.08
CA PRO A 79 3.88 -36.43 2.98
C PRO A 79 3.72 -37.72 2.19
N LYS A 80 2.49 -38.03 1.77
CA LYS A 80 2.21 -39.14 0.86
C LYS A 80 2.65 -38.74 -0.56
N ILE A 81 3.71 -39.36 -1.05
CA ILE A 81 4.29 -39.06 -2.36
C ILE A 81 3.67 -40.00 -3.41
N PRO A 82 2.96 -39.49 -4.42
CA PRO A 82 2.52 -40.31 -5.56
C PRO A 82 3.74 -40.91 -6.27
N LEU A 83 3.69 -42.20 -6.62
CA LEU A 83 4.79 -42.89 -7.30
C LEU A 83 5.17 -42.20 -8.63
N THR A 84 4.20 -41.61 -9.32
CA THR A 84 4.36 -40.87 -10.57
C THR A 84 5.13 -39.57 -10.41
N GLU A 85 5.20 -39.01 -9.20
CA GLU A 85 5.82 -37.71 -8.93
C GLU A 85 7.13 -37.84 -8.16
N LYS A 86 7.60 -39.05 -7.85
CA LYS A 86 8.77 -39.26 -6.98
C LYS A 86 10.02 -38.47 -7.42
N GLU A 87 10.23 -38.30 -8.72
CA GLU A 87 11.34 -37.52 -9.28
C GLU A 87 11.22 -36.01 -9.07
N LEU A 88 10.02 -35.52 -8.74
CA LEU A 88 9.73 -34.12 -8.42
C LEU A 88 9.91 -33.81 -6.93
N TRP A 89 10.41 -34.75 -6.13
CA TRP A 89 10.62 -34.59 -4.70
C TRP A 89 12.10 -34.74 -4.33
N GLU A 90 12.54 -33.99 -3.33
CA GLU A 90 13.90 -34.00 -2.81
C GLU A 90 13.92 -34.07 -1.29
N LEU A 91 15.00 -34.56 -0.69
CA LEU A 91 15.14 -34.65 0.76
C LEU A 91 15.54 -33.28 1.35
N CYS A 92 14.79 -32.82 2.35
CA CYS A 92 15.24 -31.74 3.22
C CYS A 92 16.06 -32.31 4.39
N ASN A 93 17.38 -32.06 4.41
CA ASN A 93 18.26 -32.55 5.48
C ASN A 93 17.93 -31.96 6.87
N LYS A 94 17.34 -30.76 6.93
CA LYS A 94 16.99 -30.09 8.21
C LYS A 94 15.72 -30.65 8.84
N CYS A 95 14.70 -30.93 8.03
CA CYS A 95 13.44 -31.52 8.49
C CYS A 95 13.42 -33.06 8.42
N ASN A 96 14.43 -33.66 7.80
CA ASN A 96 14.51 -35.10 7.53
C ASN A 96 13.23 -35.66 6.86
N MET A 97 12.70 -34.92 5.88
CA MET A 97 11.48 -35.28 5.14
C MET A 97 11.65 -34.97 3.66
N MET A 98 10.91 -35.69 2.82
CA MET A 98 10.81 -35.36 1.40
C MET A 98 9.95 -34.11 1.21
N ARG A 99 10.35 -33.23 0.30
CA ARG A 99 9.60 -32.03 -0.11
C ARG A 99 9.52 -31.94 -1.64
N PRO A 100 8.46 -31.35 -2.20
CA PRO A 100 8.41 -31.08 -3.64
C PRO A 100 9.53 -30.13 -4.06
N LYS A 101 10.04 -30.30 -5.28
CA LYS A 101 10.91 -29.33 -5.95
C LYS A 101 10.22 -27.95 -5.93
N ARG A 102 10.99 -26.89 -5.68
CA ARG A 102 10.54 -25.51 -5.37
C ARG A 102 10.05 -25.25 -3.94
N SER A 103 9.99 -26.25 -3.07
CA SER A 103 9.79 -26.01 -1.64
C SER A 103 11.13 -25.74 -0.97
N HIS A 104 11.19 -24.79 -0.03
CA HIS A 104 12.41 -24.46 0.68
C HIS A 104 12.21 -24.50 2.19
N HIS A 105 13.28 -24.82 2.92
CA HIS A 105 13.28 -24.79 4.38
C HIS A 105 13.63 -23.39 4.86
N CYS A 106 12.71 -22.75 5.59
CA CYS A 106 12.99 -21.48 6.23
C CYS A 106 13.62 -21.73 7.60
N SER A 107 14.88 -21.32 7.79
CA SER A 107 15.56 -21.45 9.08
C SER A 107 14.96 -20.59 10.18
N ARG A 108 14.29 -19.48 9.83
CA ARG A 108 13.61 -18.60 10.80
C ARG A 108 12.31 -19.21 11.29
N CYS A 109 11.53 -19.83 10.40
CA CYS A 109 10.26 -20.47 10.76
C CYS A 109 10.43 -21.92 11.25
N GLY A 110 11.56 -22.57 10.95
CA GLY A 110 11.84 -23.94 11.38
C GLY A 110 11.09 -25.03 10.63
N HIS A 111 10.52 -24.73 9.45
CA HIS A 111 9.77 -25.71 8.65
C HIS A 111 9.95 -25.47 7.14
N CYS A 112 9.54 -26.46 6.33
CA CYS A 112 9.53 -26.33 4.88
C CYS A 112 8.22 -25.71 4.39
N VAL A 113 8.33 -24.77 3.46
CA VAL A 113 7.19 -24.05 2.86
C VAL A 113 7.08 -24.40 1.37
N ARG A 114 5.86 -24.73 0.93
CA ARG A 114 5.54 -25.00 -0.48
C ARG A 114 5.71 -23.74 -1.32
N ARG A 115 6.40 -23.88 -2.45
CA ARG A 115 6.72 -22.77 -3.37
C ARG A 115 7.16 -21.51 -2.63
N MET A 116 8.05 -21.68 -1.65
CA MET A 116 8.52 -20.59 -0.82
C MET A 116 9.18 -19.52 -1.69
N ASP A 117 8.72 -18.28 -1.59
CA ASP A 117 9.36 -17.12 -2.21
C ASP A 117 10.45 -16.59 -1.28
N HIS A 118 10.06 -16.09 -0.10
CA HIS A 118 11.00 -15.58 0.89
C HIS A 118 10.43 -15.59 2.31
N HIS A 119 11.30 -15.41 3.31
CA HIS A 119 10.87 -15.02 4.66
C HIS A 119 10.84 -13.51 4.75
N CYS A 120 9.67 -12.95 5.07
CA CYS A 120 9.49 -11.51 5.14
C CYS A 120 9.43 -11.07 6.60
N PRO A 121 10.43 -10.33 7.10
CA PRO A 121 10.41 -9.84 8.48
C PRO A 121 9.27 -8.82 8.70
N TRP A 122 8.81 -8.12 7.66
CA TRP A 122 7.77 -7.10 7.75
C TRP A 122 6.36 -7.63 8.03
N ILE A 123 6.09 -8.89 7.70
CA ILE A 123 4.88 -9.61 8.11
C ILE A 123 5.18 -10.67 9.17
N ASN A 124 6.44 -10.76 9.60
CA ASN A 124 6.96 -11.80 10.49
C ASN A 124 6.51 -13.21 10.09
N ASN A 125 6.54 -13.51 8.79
CA ASN A 125 6.04 -14.77 8.24
C ASN A 125 6.75 -15.07 6.91
N CYS A 126 6.69 -16.33 6.48
CA CYS A 126 7.06 -16.68 5.10
C CYS A 126 6.00 -16.21 4.11
N VAL A 127 6.45 -15.92 2.89
CA VAL A 127 5.59 -15.79 1.72
C VAL A 127 5.77 -17.05 0.90
N GLY A 128 4.69 -17.79 0.69
CA GLY A 128 4.66 -19.04 -0.04
C GLY A 128 3.31 -19.23 -0.74
N GLU A 129 3.08 -20.42 -1.25
CA GLU A 129 1.94 -20.73 -2.13
C GLU A 129 0.58 -20.22 -1.60
N ASP A 130 0.29 -20.48 -0.33
CA ASP A 130 -1.06 -20.29 0.21
C ASP A 130 -1.34 -18.84 0.66
N ASN A 131 -0.30 -18.02 0.86
CA ASN A 131 -0.44 -16.62 1.31
C ASN A 131 0.19 -15.58 0.36
N HIS A 132 0.72 -15.99 -0.79
CA HIS A 132 1.35 -15.07 -1.75
C HIS A 132 0.40 -13.95 -2.20
N TRP A 133 -0.87 -14.27 -2.46
CA TRP A 133 -1.87 -13.28 -2.84
C TRP A 133 -2.17 -12.27 -1.73
N LEU A 134 -2.11 -12.68 -0.45
CA LEU A 134 -2.29 -11.79 0.69
C LEU A 134 -1.13 -10.81 0.79
N PHE A 135 0.09 -11.27 0.50
CA PHE A 135 1.26 -10.41 0.43
C PHE A 135 1.14 -9.37 -0.70
N LEU A 136 0.66 -9.76 -1.88
CA LEU A 136 0.39 -8.81 -2.97
C LEU A 136 -0.69 -7.79 -2.59
N GLN A 137 -1.75 -8.23 -1.91
CA GLN A 137 -2.82 -7.38 -1.41
C GLN A 137 -2.29 -6.34 -0.41
N LEU A 138 -1.41 -6.75 0.52
CA LEU A 138 -0.73 -5.85 1.45
C LEU A 138 0.12 -4.81 0.71
N CYS A 139 0.96 -5.23 -0.25
CA CYS A 139 1.77 -4.32 -1.06
C CYS A 139 0.90 -3.27 -1.76
N PHE A 140 -0.22 -3.70 -2.36
CA PHE A 140 -1.15 -2.81 -3.07
C PHE A 140 -1.82 -1.78 -2.15
N TYR A 141 -2.39 -2.18 -1.01
CA TYR A 141 -3.05 -1.21 -0.13
C TYR A 141 -2.05 -0.28 0.57
N THR A 142 -0.87 -0.77 0.92
CA THR A 142 0.19 0.06 1.47
C THR A 142 0.65 1.10 0.45
N GLN A 143 0.75 0.70 -0.83
CA GLN A 143 1.04 1.61 -1.94
C GLN A 143 0.00 2.72 -2.06
N LEU A 144 -1.29 2.36 -2.04
CA LEU A 144 -2.38 3.32 -2.15
C LEU A 144 -2.40 4.29 -0.95
N LEU A 145 -2.26 3.79 0.27
CA LEU A 145 -2.28 4.61 1.48
C LEU A 145 -1.09 5.58 1.54
N SER A 146 0.12 5.09 1.26
CA SER A 146 1.32 5.92 1.22
C SER A 146 1.27 6.95 0.09
N GLY A 147 0.74 6.58 -1.09
CA GLY A 147 0.55 7.50 -2.21
C GLY A 147 -0.48 8.59 -1.89
N TYR A 148 -1.60 8.23 -1.29
CA TYR A 148 -2.61 9.18 -0.84
C TYR A 148 -2.00 10.15 0.19
N THR A 149 -1.30 9.63 1.20
CA THR A 149 -0.62 10.46 2.21
C THR A 149 0.37 11.45 1.58
N LEU A 150 1.18 11.00 0.62
CA LEU A 150 2.13 11.88 -0.10
C LEU A 150 1.43 12.98 -0.91
N VAL A 151 0.30 12.68 -1.55
CA VAL A 151 -0.48 13.70 -2.27
C VAL A 151 -1.04 14.72 -1.28
N LEU A 152 -1.56 14.28 -0.14
CA LEU A 152 -2.04 15.19 0.91
C LEU A 152 -0.93 16.08 1.47
N ASP A 153 0.23 15.50 1.79
CA ASP A 153 1.41 16.24 2.27
C ASP A 153 1.88 17.27 1.23
N PHE A 154 1.95 16.87 -0.04
CA PHE A 154 2.29 17.78 -1.14
C PHE A 154 1.27 18.92 -1.27
N CYS A 155 -0.02 18.60 -1.25
CA CYS A 155 -1.07 19.60 -1.36
C CYS A 155 -1.04 20.58 -0.18
N HIS A 156 -0.84 20.07 1.03
CA HIS A 156 -0.69 20.87 2.24
C HIS A 156 0.51 21.82 2.15
N TYR A 157 1.66 21.34 1.68
CA TYR A 157 2.87 22.14 1.59
C TYR A 157 2.77 23.27 0.54
N TYR A 158 2.17 22.99 -0.63
CA TYR A 158 2.23 23.92 -1.78
C TYR A 158 0.99 24.79 -1.98
N TYR A 159 -0.22 24.30 -1.68
CA TYR A 159 -1.46 25.03 -2.00
C TYR A 159 -2.12 25.68 -0.78
N PHE A 160 -1.79 25.20 0.40
CA PHE A 160 -2.66 25.30 1.56
C PHE A 160 -2.06 26.14 2.69
N LEU A 161 -0.81 26.60 2.59
CA LEU A 161 -0.11 27.35 3.63
C LEU A 161 -0.43 28.86 3.59
N PRO A 162 -1.16 29.46 4.55
CA PRO A 162 -1.30 30.91 4.67
C PRO A 162 -0.24 31.43 5.66
N LEU A 163 0.68 32.29 5.18
CA LEU A 163 1.71 32.90 6.03
C LEU A 163 1.15 34.10 6.81
N ALA A 164 0.78 33.88 8.08
CA ALA A 164 0.64 34.95 9.08
C ALA A 164 1.23 34.49 10.42
N ILE A 165 1.94 35.39 11.13
CA ILE A 165 2.85 35.08 12.24
C ILE A 165 2.42 35.80 13.53
N ASN A 166 2.06 35.05 14.59
CA ASN A 166 2.67 35.11 15.94
C ASN A 166 2.03 34.09 16.90
N TRP A 167 2.84 33.42 17.75
CA TRP A 167 2.54 32.14 18.46
C TRP A 167 2.24 30.93 17.54
N ASP A 168 1.64 31.20 16.38
CA ASP A 168 1.54 30.29 15.24
C ASP A 168 2.89 29.69 14.86
N ILE A 169 4.01 30.41 15.02
CA ILE A 169 5.33 29.93 14.60
C ILE A 169 5.74 28.62 15.30
N PHE A 170 5.49 28.47 16.59
CA PHE A 170 5.87 27.26 17.31
C PHE A 170 5.02 26.07 16.83
N ILE A 171 3.70 26.23 16.82
CA ILE A 171 2.76 25.20 16.37
C ILE A 171 3.05 24.84 14.91
N PHE A 172 3.20 25.83 14.04
CA PHE A 172 3.59 25.68 12.64
C PHE A 172 4.90 24.93 12.45
N ARG A 173 5.95 25.23 13.26
CA ARG A 173 7.21 24.48 13.19
C ARG A 173 7.03 23.01 13.58
N HIS A 174 6.17 22.72 14.56
CA HIS A 174 5.88 21.35 14.98
C HIS A 174 5.03 20.60 13.96
N GLU A 175 3.98 21.24 13.42
CA GLU A 175 3.14 20.67 12.36
C GLU A 175 3.97 20.40 11.10
N LEU A 176 4.80 21.34 10.67
CA LEU A 176 5.74 21.13 9.57
C LEU A 176 6.76 20.02 9.87
N ALA A 177 7.23 19.89 11.10
CA ALA A 177 8.11 18.79 11.48
C ALA A 177 7.39 17.43 11.38
N LEU A 178 6.15 17.34 11.87
CA LEU A 178 5.32 16.14 11.79
C LEU A 178 5.01 15.76 10.34
N LEU A 179 4.72 16.74 9.48
CA LEU A 179 4.51 16.54 8.05
C LEU A 179 5.78 16.11 7.33
N ARG A 180 6.94 16.69 7.63
CA ARG A 180 8.22 16.23 7.05
C ARG A 180 8.54 14.79 7.43
N ILE A 181 8.28 14.42 8.68
CA ILE A 181 8.41 13.03 9.14
C ILE A 181 7.45 12.13 8.38
N SER A 182 6.17 12.52 8.24
CA SER A 182 5.18 11.81 7.41
C SER A 182 5.68 11.63 5.98
N THR A 183 6.08 12.70 5.31
CA THR A 183 6.52 12.67 3.91
C THR A 183 7.73 11.77 3.73
N PHE A 184 8.70 11.82 4.63
CA PHE A 184 9.85 10.92 4.60
C PHE A 184 9.41 9.44 4.70
N MET A 185 8.58 9.11 5.69
CA MET A 185 8.03 7.76 5.83
C MET A 185 7.21 7.35 4.60
N GLY A 186 6.41 8.26 4.06
CA GLY A 186 5.60 8.08 2.86
C GLY A 186 6.44 7.76 1.64
N ILE A 187 7.53 8.48 1.39
CA ILE A 187 8.44 8.23 0.25
C ILE A 187 9.07 6.85 0.37
N VAL A 188 9.58 6.51 1.56
CA VAL A 188 10.22 5.21 1.82
C VAL A 188 9.23 4.07 1.60
N MET A 189 8.02 4.19 2.16
CA MET A 189 6.97 3.16 2.02
C MET A 189 6.46 3.07 0.58
N PHE A 190 6.17 4.20 -0.07
CA PHE A 190 5.66 4.22 -1.44
C PHE A 190 6.68 3.63 -2.42
N GLY A 191 7.94 4.04 -2.32
CA GLY A 191 9.02 3.54 -3.18
C GLY A 191 9.31 2.06 -2.94
N GLY A 192 9.39 1.65 -1.67
CA GLY A 192 9.62 0.25 -1.28
C GLY A 192 8.49 -0.66 -1.76
N MET A 193 7.22 -0.29 -1.53
CA MET A 193 6.08 -1.08 -1.98
C MET A 193 5.97 -1.12 -3.50
N CYS A 194 6.32 -0.05 -4.22
CA CYS A 194 6.31 -0.02 -5.69
C CYS A 194 7.29 -1.06 -6.22
N SER A 195 8.50 -1.07 -5.66
CA SER A 195 9.56 -1.99 -6.05
C SER A 195 9.19 -3.44 -5.74
N LEU A 196 8.68 -3.72 -4.53
CA LEU A 196 8.25 -5.06 -4.13
C LEU A 196 7.07 -5.54 -4.98
N PHE A 197 6.05 -4.71 -5.19
CA PHE A 197 4.91 -5.08 -6.02
C PHE A 197 5.33 -5.36 -7.46
N TYR A 198 6.18 -4.51 -8.04
CA TYR A 198 6.72 -4.71 -9.38
C TYR A 198 7.50 -6.02 -9.50
N THR A 199 8.46 -6.27 -8.60
CA THR A 199 9.30 -7.48 -8.64
C THR A 199 8.45 -8.75 -8.50
N GLN A 200 7.45 -8.73 -7.62
CA GLN A 200 6.55 -9.87 -7.41
C GLN A 200 5.65 -10.15 -8.62
N ILE A 201 5.05 -9.10 -9.21
CA ILE A 201 4.25 -9.24 -10.44
C ILE A 201 5.11 -9.74 -11.60
N MET A 202 6.32 -9.20 -11.77
CA MET A 202 7.23 -9.68 -12.81
C MET A 202 7.67 -11.12 -12.59
N GLY A 203 7.91 -11.54 -11.34
CA GLY A 203 8.18 -12.94 -11.00
C GLY A 203 7.05 -13.87 -11.40
N ILE A 204 5.79 -13.46 -11.18
CA ILE A 204 4.61 -14.18 -11.65
C ILE A 204 4.61 -14.24 -13.19
N LEU A 205 4.79 -13.12 -13.89
CA LEU A 205 4.66 -13.08 -15.35
C LEU A 205 5.77 -13.83 -16.11
N THR A 206 6.97 -13.91 -15.54
CA THR A 206 8.15 -14.47 -16.23
C THR A 206 8.27 -15.99 -16.10
N ILE A 207 7.66 -16.60 -15.09
CA ILE A 207 7.73 -18.04 -14.89
C ILE A 207 6.58 -18.72 -15.67
N GLU A 208 6.88 -19.60 -16.62
CA GLU A 208 5.86 -20.27 -17.46
C GLU A 208 4.89 -21.16 -16.66
N SER A 209 5.37 -21.70 -15.52
CA SER A 209 4.55 -22.40 -14.53
C SER A 209 3.61 -21.49 -13.71
N SER A 210 3.67 -20.17 -13.90
CA SER A 210 2.82 -19.20 -13.20
C SER A 210 1.48 -18.95 -13.85
N LYS A 211 1.18 -19.48 -15.04
CA LYS A 211 -0.18 -19.35 -15.60
C LYS A 211 -1.20 -20.02 -14.66
N ALA A 212 -0.83 -21.16 -14.07
CA ALA A 212 -1.59 -21.81 -13.01
C ALA A 212 -1.61 -20.98 -11.73
N MET A 213 -0.47 -20.39 -11.33
CA MET A 213 -0.36 -19.53 -10.15
C MET A 213 -1.23 -18.26 -10.28
N ALA A 214 -1.22 -17.59 -11.43
CA ALA A 214 -2.08 -16.45 -11.71
C ALA A 214 -3.55 -16.84 -11.62
N ALA A 215 -3.93 -18.01 -12.14
CA ALA A 215 -5.29 -18.53 -12.01
C ALA A 215 -5.68 -18.82 -10.54
N ASP A 216 -4.77 -19.40 -9.75
CA ASP A 216 -4.98 -19.69 -8.32
C ASP A 216 -5.01 -18.42 -7.46
N LEU A 217 -4.14 -17.44 -7.75
CA LEU A 217 -4.14 -16.10 -7.12
C LEU A 217 -5.46 -15.38 -7.41
N LEU A 218 -5.94 -15.40 -8.66
CA LEU A 218 -7.21 -14.80 -9.07
C LEU A 218 -8.40 -15.50 -8.43
N ARG A 219 -8.38 -16.83 -8.33
CA ARG A 219 -9.43 -17.61 -7.65
C ARG A 219 -9.46 -17.33 -6.15
N SER A 220 -8.31 -17.23 -5.51
CA SER A 220 -8.20 -16.91 -4.07
C SER A 220 -8.64 -15.48 -3.78
N PHE A 221 -8.30 -14.54 -4.65
CA PHE A 221 -8.80 -13.16 -4.60
C PHE A 221 -10.32 -13.10 -4.76
N TRP A 222 -10.88 -13.83 -5.74
CA TRP A 222 -12.33 -13.92 -5.97
C TRP A 222 -13.07 -14.49 -4.76
N HIS A 223 -12.62 -15.61 -4.20
CA HIS A 223 -13.23 -16.19 -2.99
C HIS A 223 -13.11 -15.28 -1.76
N SER A 224 -12.04 -14.48 -1.65
CA SER A 224 -11.92 -13.48 -0.59
C SER A 224 -12.89 -12.30 -0.75
N LEU A 225 -13.41 -12.05 -1.96
CA LEU A 225 -14.44 -11.02 -2.22
C LEU A 225 -15.86 -11.56 -2.02
N GLU A 226 -16.05 -12.88 -2.08
CA GLU A 226 -17.32 -13.58 -1.78
C GLU A 226 -17.54 -13.83 -0.27
N ASP A 227 -16.57 -13.46 0.58
CA ASP A 227 -16.65 -13.65 2.04
C ASP A 227 -17.84 -12.82 2.62
N PRO A 228 -18.72 -13.38 3.48
CA PRO A 228 -19.95 -12.72 3.95
C PRO A 228 -19.72 -11.36 4.65
N VAL A 229 -18.51 -11.15 5.19
CA VAL A 229 -18.07 -9.89 5.81
C VAL A 229 -17.97 -8.75 4.79
N VAL A 230 -17.64 -9.04 3.52
CA VAL A 230 -17.56 -8.05 2.44
C VAL A 230 -18.97 -7.69 1.94
N HIS A 231 -19.89 -8.66 1.94
CA HIS A 231 -21.29 -8.44 1.57
C HIS A 231 -22.04 -7.49 2.52
N SER A 232 -21.70 -7.45 3.81
CA SER A 232 -22.32 -6.50 4.76
C SER A 232 -21.92 -5.04 4.52
N PHE A 233 -20.74 -4.78 3.93
CA PHE A 233 -20.30 -3.42 3.58
C PHE A 233 -20.92 -2.89 2.28
N GLN A 234 -21.50 -3.76 1.44
CA GLN A 234 -22.14 -3.37 0.17
C GLN A 234 -23.57 -2.82 0.35
N ALA A 235 -24.13 -2.88 1.56
CA ALA A 235 -25.55 -2.59 1.82
C ALA A 235 -25.90 -1.10 2.02
N GLU A 236 -24.93 -0.20 2.18
CA GLU A 236 -25.23 1.24 2.37
C GLU A 236 -25.11 2.03 1.05
N ALA A 237 -26.27 2.49 0.59
CA ALA A 237 -26.51 3.02 -0.73
C ALA A 237 -25.88 4.42 -0.92
N THR A 238 -24.66 4.46 -1.44
CA THR A 238 -24.11 5.51 -2.33
C THR A 238 -22.70 5.11 -2.81
N THR A 239 -21.95 4.38 -1.98
CA THR A 239 -20.66 3.72 -2.31
C THR A 239 -20.82 2.56 -3.30
N ALA A 240 -21.97 1.88 -3.31
CA ALA A 240 -22.24 0.75 -4.20
C ALA A 240 -22.19 1.12 -5.70
N ARG A 241 -22.53 2.35 -6.11
CA ARG A 241 -22.48 2.72 -7.54
C ARG A 241 -21.06 2.93 -8.05
N LEU A 242 -20.15 3.45 -7.22
CA LEU A 242 -18.72 3.57 -7.55
C LEU A 242 -18.03 2.20 -7.56
N LEU A 243 -18.39 1.31 -6.63
CA LEU A 243 -17.89 -0.06 -6.59
C LEU A 243 -18.46 -0.93 -7.73
N LEU A 244 -19.72 -0.74 -8.13
CA LEU A 244 -20.32 -1.43 -9.29
C LEU A 244 -19.79 -0.89 -10.63
N LEU A 245 -19.42 0.39 -10.71
CA LEU A 245 -18.66 0.93 -11.85
C LEU A 245 -17.28 0.29 -11.93
N CYS A 246 -16.60 0.10 -10.78
CA CYS A 246 -15.36 -0.66 -10.69
C CYS A 246 -15.56 -2.14 -11.09
N GLN A 247 -16.65 -2.79 -10.66
CA GLN A 247 -17.05 -4.15 -11.01
C GLN A 247 -17.34 -4.31 -12.52
N SER A 248 -18.04 -3.35 -13.15
CA SER A 248 -18.36 -3.39 -14.58
C SER A 248 -17.14 -3.11 -15.47
N CYS A 249 -16.23 -2.25 -15.01
CA CYS A 249 -14.93 -2.03 -15.65
C CYS A 249 -14.01 -3.25 -15.49
N LEU A 250 -13.97 -3.88 -14.31
CA LEU A 250 -13.25 -5.14 -14.08
C LEU A 250 -13.80 -6.28 -14.97
N ASN A 251 -15.12 -6.37 -15.11
CA ASN A 251 -15.75 -7.39 -15.96
C ASN A 251 -15.44 -7.20 -17.45
N ARG A 252 -15.20 -5.96 -17.92
CA ARG A 252 -14.67 -5.69 -19.28
C ARG A 252 -13.16 -5.87 -19.39
N TRP A 253 -12.43 -5.72 -18.28
CA TRP A 253 -10.99 -5.88 -18.12
C TRP A 253 -10.54 -7.36 -18.11
N MET A 254 -11.41 -8.28 -17.65
CA MET A 254 -11.16 -9.73 -17.56
C MET A 254 -11.20 -10.50 -18.89
N VAL A 255 -11.64 -9.90 -20.01
CA VAL A 255 -11.89 -10.62 -21.28
C VAL A 255 -10.82 -10.34 -22.36
N GLY A 256 -9.87 -9.42 -22.14
CA GLY A 256 -8.83 -9.06 -23.12
C GLY A 256 -7.51 -9.80 -22.90
N THR A 257 -7.08 -10.60 -23.87
CA THR A 257 -5.98 -11.60 -23.78
C THR A 257 -4.54 -11.07 -23.90
N ASP A 258 -4.28 -9.77 -23.82
CA ASP A 258 -2.96 -9.23 -24.17
C ASP A 258 -2.21 -8.62 -22.97
N GLY A 259 -1.10 -9.25 -22.58
CA GLY A 259 -0.24 -8.80 -21.46
C GLY A 259 0.33 -7.37 -21.59
N PHE A 260 0.37 -6.82 -22.80
CA PHE A 260 0.74 -5.42 -23.05
C PHE A 260 -0.35 -4.43 -22.61
N ALA A 261 -1.63 -4.81 -22.76
CA ALA A 261 -2.76 -4.05 -22.24
C ALA A 261 -2.80 -4.04 -20.70
N MET A 262 -2.21 -5.04 -20.04
CA MET A 262 -2.09 -5.14 -18.59
C MET A 262 -1.13 -4.10 -18.01
N LEU A 263 0.01 -3.85 -18.69
CA LEU A 263 0.97 -2.81 -18.33
C LEU A 263 0.36 -1.42 -18.54
N GLU A 264 -0.33 -1.22 -19.66
CA GLU A 264 -0.98 0.05 -19.99
C GLU A 264 -2.21 0.31 -19.12
N ALA A 265 -2.95 -0.73 -18.71
CA ALA A 265 -4.08 -0.60 -17.78
C ALA A 265 -3.62 -0.41 -16.33
N SER A 266 -2.50 -1.03 -15.90
CA SER A 266 -1.91 -0.75 -14.59
C SER A 266 -1.37 0.68 -14.55
N TYR A 267 -0.68 1.14 -15.60
CA TYR A 267 -0.26 2.53 -15.77
C TYR A 267 -1.43 3.51 -15.84
N ARG A 268 -2.50 3.19 -16.61
CA ARG A 268 -3.72 4.02 -16.69
C ARG A 268 -4.53 3.98 -15.40
N PHE A 269 -4.57 2.87 -14.66
CA PHE A 269 -5.18 2.79 -13.33
C PHE A 269 -4.36 3.60 -12.32
N TYR A 270 -3.04 3.57 -12.39
CA TYR A 270 -2.16 4.40 -11.57
C TYR A 270 -2.35 5.88 -11.88
N HIS A 271 -2.32 6.24 -13.15
CA HIS A 271 -2.52 7.61 -13.64
C HIS A 271 -3.93 8.10 -13.30
N ASN A 272 -4.97 7.29 -13.52
CA ASN A 272 -6.35 7.65 -13.22
C ASN A 272 -6.64 7.64 -11.72
N SER A 273 -6.04 6.78 -10.92
CA SER A 273 -6.21 6.77 -9.46
C SER A 273 -5.49 7.96 -8.83
N ALA A 274 -4.26 8.27 -9.25
CA ALA A 274 -3.56 9.48 -8.84
C ALA A 274 -4.34 10.74 -9.26
N MET A 275 -4.87 10.80 -10.49
CA MET A 275 -5.67 11.93 -10.98
C MET A 275 -7.06 11.99 -10.35
N THR A 276 -7.68 10.86 -9.99
CA THR A 276 -8.97 10.81 -9.30
C THR A 276 -8.80 11.21 -7.84
N VAL A 277 -7.77 10.72 -7.15
CA VAL A 277 -7.40 11.17 -5.80
C VAL A 277 -7.13 12.67 -5.82
N PHE A 278 -6.32 13.17 -6.77
CA PHE A 278 -6.05 14.59 -6.93
C PHE A 278 -7.32 15.43 -7.19
N LYS A 279 -8.22 14.97 -8.07
CA LYS A 279 -9.52 15.61 -8.34
C LYS A 279 -10.54 15.49 -7.20
N SER A 280 -10.44 14.46 -6.37
CA SER A 280 -11.34 14.22 -5.22
C SER A 280 -10.90 14.98 -3.97
N ILE A 281 -9.61 15.28 -3.86
CA ILE A 281 -9.02 16.09 -2.79
C ILE A 281 -9.32 17.59 -3.02
N ILE A 282 -9.43 18.06 -4.26
CA ILE A 282 -9.58 19.49 -4.57
C ILE A 282 -10.98 19.75 -5.17
N ILE A 283 -11.93 20.23 -4.37
CA ILE A 283 -13.29 20.56 -4.84
C ILE A 283 -13.30 21.82 -5.73
N HIS A 284 -12.41 22.79 -5.46
CA HIS A 284 -12.22 23.99 -6.27
C HIS A 284 -10.74 24.38 -6.33
N PRO A 285 -10.09 24.43 -7.50
CA PRO A 285 -8.82 25.15 -7.61
C PRO A 285 -9.09 26.64 -7.35
N PRO A 286 -8.28 27.36 -6.55
CA PRO A 286 -8.41 28.80 -6.48
C PRO A 286 -8.15 29.36 -7.88
N ILE A 287 -9.15 30.06 -8.44
CA ILE A 287 -8.97 30.88 -9.64
C ILE A 287 -8.00 32.00 -9.26
N PHE A 288 -6.70 31.77 -9.47
CA PHE A 288 -5.72 32.82 -9.41
C PHE A 288 -5.99 33.76 -10.59
N ASN A 289 -6.65 34.89 -10.29
CA ASN A 289 -6.71 36.01 -11.21
C ASN A 289 -5.32 36.66 -11.20
N ILE A 290 -4.47 36.28 -12.16
CA ILE A 290 -3.05 36.71 -12.29
C ILE A 290 -2.90 38.24 -12.51
N THR A 291 -4.00 39.00 -12.52
CA THR A 291 -4.00 40.44 -12.83
C THR A 291 -3.79 41.38 -11.63
N LYS A 292 -3.63 40.89 -10.40
CA LYS A 292 -3.35 41.74 -9.22
C LYS A 292 -2.22 41.20 -8.36
N CYS A 293 -1.00 41.22 -8.91
CA CYS A 293 0.21 41.21 -8.10
C CYS A 293 0.50 42.66 -7.63
N PRO A 294 0.55 42.97 -6.32
CA PRO A 294 1.00 44.27 -5.86
C PRO A 294 2.48 44.40 -6.23
N ARG A 295 2.79 45.43 -7.02
CA ARG A 295 4.13 45.81 -7.41
C ARG A 295 4.96 46.03 -6.14
N LEU A 296 5.89 45.10 -5.87
CA LEU A 296 6.94 45.27 -4.87
C LEU A 296 7.73 46.52 -5.24
N TYR A 297 7.59 47.59 -4.44
CA TYR A 297 8.50 48.72 -4.47
C TYR A 297 9.85 48.22 -3.94
N PHE A 298 10.76 47.92 -4.86
CA PHE A 298 12.18 47.82 -4.54
C PHE A 298 12.66 49.20 -4.13
N ASN A 299 12.94 49.36 -2.83
CA ASN A 299 13.57 50.55 -2.29
C ASN A 299 15.07 50.49 -2.64
N SER A 300 15.52 51.40 -3.49
CA SER A 300 16.87 51.47 -4.04
C SER A 300 17.82 52.30 -3.18
N ASP A 301 17.93 52.00 -1.88
CA ASP A 301 18.80 52.73 -0.94
C ASP A 301 19.76 51.79 -0.20
N LEU A 302 20.55 51.03 -0.96
CA LEU A 302 21.65 50.21 -0.42
C LEU A 302 22.77 50.12 -1.45
N ASN A 303 23.41 51.25 -1.75
CA ASN A 303 24.74 51.34 -2.40
C ASN A 303 25.27 52.78 -2.35
N ALA A 304 25.57 53.33 -1.16
CA ALA A 304 26.32 54.58 -1.06
C ALA A 304 26.94 54.85 0.33
N VAL A 305 27.57 53.87 1.01
CA VAL A 305 28.48 54.19 2.14
C VAL A 305 29.63 53.18 2.22
N VAL A 306 30.62 53.30 1.33
CA VAL A 306 32.02 52.95 1.59
C VAL A 306 32.90 53.82 0.67
N GLY A 307 33.69 54.75 1.21
CA GLY A 307 34.78 55.40 0.47
C GLY A 307 35.11 56.85 0.84
N THR A 308 35.92 57.02 1.90
CA THR A 308 37.06 57.95 2.03
C THR A 308 36.98 59.44 1.61
N VAL A 309 37.45 60.26 2.56
CA VAL A 309 37.85 61.69 2.56
C VAL A 309 36.75 62.69 2.92
#